data_AF-F9T6D7-F1
#
_entry.id   AF-F9T6D7-F1
#
_cell.length_a   1.000
_cell.length_b   1.000
_cell.length_c   1.000
_cell.angle_alpha   90.00
_cell.angle_beta   90.00
_cell.angle_gamma   90.00
#
_symmetry.space_group_name_H-M   'P 1'
#
loop_
_entity.id
_entity.type
_entity.pdbx_description
1 polymer ?
#
loop_
_entity_poly.entity_id
_entity_poly.type
_entity_poly.pdbx_seq_one_letter_code
_entity_poly.pdbx_strand_id
1 'polypeptide(L)'
;MKAIHKVFLTPLLTFAICSTVLAAKSPEPTSRANQTEQYAMVIASGKMLSLTQWKVEVDFGQALEIGIKNKDLLRDEEGNTISFNSPMDALNYMNSQGWILVSSNSTDNRFTAVIKRKVVVNNSK
;
A
#
# COMPACT_ATOMS: atom_id res chain seq x y z
N MET A 1 -14.29 42.50 62.73
CA MET A 1 -14.80 43.41 61.67
C MET A 1 -13.57 43.91 60.90
N LYS A 2 -13.44 43.85 59.59
CA LYS A 2 -14.42 43.97 58.49
C LYS A 2 -14.09 42.96 57.38
N ALA A 3 -15.16 42.48 56.76
CA ALA A 3 -15.14 41.64 55.58
C ALA A 3 -14.59 42.37 54.34
N ILE A 4 -14.24 41.58 53.32
CA ILE A 4 -14.70 41.65 51.92
C ILE A 4 -13.53 41.20 51.03
N HIS A 5 -13.51 39.90 50.69
CA HIS A 5 -12.78 39.41 49.51
C HIS A 5 -13.67 39.71 48.29
N LYS A 6 -13.36 40.75 47.52
CA LYS A 6 -13.92 40.90 46.18
C LYS A 6 -13.03 40.15 45.21
N VAL A 7 -13.54 39.01 44.78
CA VAL A 7 -13.14 38.31 43.56
C VAL A 7 -13.10 39.33 42.42
N PHE A 8 -11.91 39.61 41.87
CA PHE A 8 -11.80 40.23 40.56
C PHE A 8 -11.39 39.14 39.57
N LEU A 9 -12.45 38.60 38.98
CA LEU A 9 -12.47 37.70 37.84
C LEU A 9 -11.81 38.40 36.64
N THR A 10 -10.53 38.16 36.41
CA THR A 10 -9.90 38.45 35.12
C THR A 10 -10.14 37.24 34.20
N PRO A 11 -10.92 37.38 33.11
CA PRO A 11 -11.03 36.30 32.14
C PRO A 11 -9.71 36.21 31.38
N LEU A 12 -9.00 35.10 31.58
CA LEU A 12 -7.92 34.64 30.72
C LEU A 12 -8.52 34.29 29.35
N LEU A 13 -8.72 35.32 28.54
CA LEU A 13 -9.13 35.22 27.14
C LEU A 13 -7.86 35.17 26.28
N THR A 14 -7.90 34.33 25.23
CA THR A 14 -6.86 34.08 24.20
C THR A 14 -5.76 33.12 24.69
N PHE A 15 -5.49 31.96 24.08
CA PHE A 15 -5.57 31.53 22.69
C PHE A 15 -5.89 30.02 22.66
N ALA A 16 -7.14 29.65 22.40
CA ALA A 16 -7.42 28.31 21.88
C ALA A 16 -7.20 28.38 20.37
N ILE A 17 -5.95 28.24 19.94
CA ILE A 17 -5.63 28.02 18.53
C ILE A 17 -6.25 26.67 18.21
N CYS A 18 -7.42 26.71 17.56
CA CYS A 18 -8.01 25.55 16.92
C CYS A 18 -7.02 25.12 15.85
N SER A 19 -6.13 24.20 16.21
CA SER A 19 -5.37 23.42 15.24
C SER A 19 -6.38 22.53 14.55
N THR A 20 -7.04 23.06 13.52
CA THR A 20 -7.69 22.21 12.53
C THR A 20 -6.55 21.46 11.85
N VAL A 21 -6.22 20.28 12.40
CA VAL A 21 -5.45 19.29 11.68
C VAL A 21 -6.30 18.96 10.47
N LEU A 22 -5.98 19.59 9.33
CA LEU A 22 -6.36 19.09 8.03
C LEU A 22 -5.65 17.74 7.91
N ALA A 23 -6.29 16.69 8.42
CA ALA A 23 -5.91 15.34 8.08
C ALA A 23 -6.12 15.25 6.58
N ALA A 24 -5.03 15.29 5.82
CA ALA A 24 -5.08 15.00 4.39
C ALA A 24 -5.67 13.59 4.25
N LYS A 25 -6.94 13.50 3.86
CA LYS A 25 -7.57 12.22 3.56
C LYS A 25 -6.74 11.64 2.41
N SER A 26 -6.07 10.50 2.64
CA SER A 26 -5.41 9.77 1.56
C SER A 26 -6.40 9.65 0.39
N PRO A 27 -5.98 9.93 -0.86
CA PRO A 27 -6.89 9.83 -2.00
C PRO A 27 -7.59 8.48 -1.94
N GLU A 28 -8.92 8.47 -2.04
CA GLU A 28 -9.64 7.21 -2.14
C GLU A 28 -9.11 6.43 -3.35
N PRO A 29 -9.01 5.10 -3.25
CA PRO A 29 -8.62 4.28 -4.38
C PRO A 29 -9.59 4.54 -5.53
N THR A 30 -9.15 5.35 -6.49
CA THR A 30 -9.96 5.67 -7.64
C THR A 30 -9.62 4.64 -8.70
N SER A 31 -10.48 3.64 -8.85
CA SER A 31 -10.60 2.99 -10.16
C SER A 31 -10.80 4.13 -11.16
N ARG A 32 -9.84 4.32 -12.06
CA ARG A 32 -9.96 5.42 -13.02
C ARG A 32 -11.05 4.99 -14.00
N ALA A 33 -12.04 5.85 -14.24
CA ALA A 33 -13.25 5.49 -15.01
C ALA A 33 -12.97 4.84 -16.38
N ASN A 34 -11.80 5.11 -16.97
CA ASN A 34 -11.37 4.56 -18.26
C ASN A 34 -10.10 3.68 -18.14
N GLN A 35 -9.85 3.09 -16.98
CA GLN A 35 -8.69 2.21 -16.79
C GLN A 35 -8.88 0.90 -17.55
N THR A 36 -8.06 0.67 -18.55
CA THR A 36 -8.08 -0.57 -19.35
C THR A 36 -7.10 -1.62 -18.84
N GLU A 37 -6.08 -1.22 -18.08
CA GLU A 37 -5.00 -2.06 -17.59
C GLU A 37 -4.69 -1.79 -16.11
N GLN A 38 -4.39 -2.84 -15.36
CA GLN A 38 -3.82 -2.77 -14.01
C GLN A 38 -2.32 -2.97 -14.10
N TYR A 39 -1.60 -2.25 -13.25
CA TYR A 39 -0.15 -2.33 -13.14
C TYR A 39 0.22 -2.74 -11.71
N ALA A 40 1.26 -3.55 -11.59
CA ALA A 40 1.86 -3.89 -10.31
C ALA A 40 3.38 -3.92 -10.43
N MET A 41 4.07 -3.77 -9.31
CA MET A 41 5.51 -3.89 -9.22
C MET A 41 5.89 -5.08 -8.35
N VAL A 42 6.58 -6.06 -8.93
CA VAL A 42 7.26 -7.11 -8.16
C VAL A 42 8.57 -6.53 -7.66
N ILE A 43 8.78 -6.59 -6.34
CA ILE A 43 9.99 -6.12 -5.67
C ILE A 43 10.58 -7.31 -4.94
N ALA A 44 11.78 -7.72 -5.32
CA ALA A 44 12.52 -8.75 -4.62
C ALA A 44 13.83 -8.17 -4.07
N SER A 45 14.07 -8.38 -2.78
CA SER A 45 15.28 -7.95 -2.09
C SER A 45 16.04 -9.15 -1.54
N GLY A 46 17.34 -9.21 -1.85
CA GLY A 46 18.24 -10.20 -1.28
C GLY A 46 18.52 -9.87 0.17
N LYS A 47 18.38 -10.84 1.09
CA LYS A 47 18.85 -10.65 2.47
C LYS A 47 20.37 -10.58 2.45
N MET A 48 20.95 -9.51 3.00
CA MET A 48 22.39 -9.26 2.99
C MET A 48 23.25 -10.38 3.63
N LEU A 49 22.63 -11.31 4.39
CA LEU A 49 23.29 -12.43 5.07
C LEU A 49 22.90 -13.82 4.51
N SER A 50 22.06 -13.91 3.46
CA SER A 50 21.66 -15.20 2.88
C SER A 50 21.56 -15.07 1.36
N LEU A 51 22.53 -15.66 0.66
CA LEU A 51 22.65 -15.64 -0.81
C LEU A 51 21.45 -16.25 -1.55
N THR A 52 20.59 -17.00 -0.85
CA THR A 52 19.47 -17.75 -1.44
C THR A 52 18.10 -17.25 -0.98
N GLN A 53 18.02 -16.44 0.08
CA GLN A 53 16.73 -16.00 0.60
C GLN A 53 16.35 -14.63 0.04
N TRP A 54 15.40 -14.66 -0.90
CA TRP A 54 14.75 -13.48 -1.44
C TRP A 54 13.49 -13.17 -0.63
N LYS A 55 13.33 -11.91 -0.22
CA LYS A 55 12.03 -11.38 0.21
C LYS A 55 11.36 -10.78 -1.01
N VAL A 56 10.23 -11.33 -1.41
CA VAL A 56 9.45 -10.85 -2.56
C VAL A 56 8.14 -10.24 -2.10
N GLU A 57 7.84 -9.06 -2.62
CA GLU A 57 6.61 -8.29 -2.38
C GLU A 57 6.02 -7.86 -3.73
N VAL A 58 4.71 -7.65 -3.76
CA VAL A 58 4.04 -7.13 -4.96
C VAL A 58 3.24 -5.89 -4.59
N ASP A 59 3.66 -4.75 -5.13
CA ASP A 59 3.00 -3.47 -4.96
C ASP A 59 1.95 -3.28 -6.07
N PHE A 60 0.67 -3.29 -5.70
CA PHE A 60 -0.45 -3.04 -6.60
C PHE A 60 -0.85 -1.55 -6.68
N GLY A 61 -0.13 -0.66 -5.97
CA GLY A 61 -0.44 0.75 -5.84
C GLY A 61 -1.55 1.02 -4.79
N GLN A 62 -2.43 1.98 -5.09
CA GLN A 62 -3.59 2.26 -4.23
C GLN A 62 -4.62 1.12 -4.30
N ALA A 63 -5.35 0.94 -3.19
CA ALA A 63 -6.15 -0.26 -2.92
C ALA A 63 -7.00 -0.67 -4.14
N LEU A 64 -6.74 -1.87 -4.68
CA LEU A 64 -7.83 -2.58 -5.33
C LEU A 64 -8.87 -2.85 -4.23
N GLU A 65 -10.16 -2.67 -4.49
CA GLU A 65 -11.25 -3.04 -3.59
C GLU A 65 -11.32 -4.55 -3.29
N ILE A 66 -10.25 -5.29 -3.54
CA ILE A 66 -10.11 -6.71 -3.21
C ILE A 66 -9.57 -6.79 -1.77
N GLY A 67 -10.49 -6.51 -0.84
CA GLY A 67 -10.63 -6.98 0.55
C GLY A 67 -9.50 -7.68 1.33
N ILE A 68 -8.21 -7.34 1.19
CA ILE A 68 -7.15 -8.04 1.94
C ILE A 68 -6.27 -7.05 2.72
N LYS A 69 -6.28 -7.20 4.05
CA LYS A 69 -5.35 -6.54 4.97
C LYS A 69 -3.92 -7.01 4.66
N ASN A 70 -3.05 -6.04 4.37
CA ASN A 70 -1.66 -6.13 3.87
C ASN A 70 -1.58 -6.29 2.35
N LYS A 71 -1.63 -5.15 1.67
CA LYS A 71 -1.69 -5.00 0.20
C LYS A 71 -0.45 -5.50 -0.53
N ASP A 72 0.68 -5.60 0.17
CA ASP A 72 1.98 -5.90 -0.42
C ASP A 72 2.32 -7.40 -0.42
N LEU A 73 1.49 -8.21 0.25
CA LEU A 73 1.68 -9.65 0.43
C LEU A 73 0.60 -10.43 -0.33
N LEU A 74 1.03 -11.17 -1.34
CA LEU A 74 0.19 -12.16 -2.01
C LEU A 74 -0.21 -13.25 -1.00
N ARG A 75 -1.50 -13.59 -0.98
CA ARG A 75 -2.03 -14.67 -0.15
C ARG A 75 -2.66 -15.76 -1.02
N ASP A 76 -2.58 -17.00 -0.56
CA ASP A 76 -3.29 -18.14 -1.16
C ASP A 76 -4.79 -18.11 -0.81
N GLU A 77 -5.53 -19.12 -1.29
CA GLU A 77 -6.97 -19.27 -1.06
C GLU A 77 -7.33 -19.42 0.43
N GLU A 78 -6.39 -19.89 1.25
CA GLU A 78 -6.52 -20.07 2.69
C GLU A 78 -6.14 -18.81 3.48
N GLY A 79 -5.62 -17.79 2.80
CA GLY A 79 -5.18 -16.53 3.38
C GLY A 79 -3.74 -16.55 3.91
N ASN A 80 -2.93 -17.58 3.64
CA ASN A 80 -1.53 -17.63 4.02
C ASN A 80 -0.67 -16.81 3.04
N THR A 81 0.39 -16.17 3.54
CA THR A 81 1.33 -15.44 2.68
C THR A 81 2.09 -16.41 1.77
N ILE A 82 2.06 -16.13 0.47
CA ILE A 82 2.82 -16.90 -0.53
C ILE A 82 4.28 -16.51 -0.44
N SER A 83 5.15 -17.51 -0.24
CA SER A 83 6.61 -17.33 -0.25
C SER A 83 7.18 -17.77 -1.60
N PHE A 84 8.13 -17.00 -2.11
CA PHE A 84 8.79 -17.29 -3.39
C PHE A 84 10.26 -17.60 -3.16
N ASN A 85 10.79 -18.60 -3.86
CA ASN A 85 12.18 -19.01 -3.73
C ASN A 85 13.14 -18.06 -4.45
N SER A 86 12.65 -17.35 -5.46
CA SER A 86 13.41 -16.39 -6.25
C SER A 86 12.52 -15.32 -6.88
N PRO A 87 13.09 -14.23 -7.40
CA PRO A 87 12.32 -13.24 -8.16
C PRO A 87 11.67 -13.84 -9.41
N MET A 88 12.30 -14.84 -10.03
CA MET A 88 11.77 -15.53 -11.21
C MET A 88 10.60 -16.44 -10.88
N ASP A 89 10.64 -17.10 -9.72
CA ASP A 89 9.53 -17.89 -9.19
C ASP A 89 8.28 -17.02 -9.01
N ALA A 90 8.45 -15.82 -8.46
CA ALA A 90 7.38 -14.84 -8.35
C ALA A 90 6.84 -14.36 -9.71
N LEU A 91 7.71 -14.10 -10.69
CA LEU A 91 7.27 -13.73 -12.03
C LEU A 91 6.48 -14.86 -12.72
N ASN A 92 6.91 -16.10 -12.58
CA ASN A 92 6.19 -17.26 -13.10
C ASN A 92 4.81 -17.41 -12.43
N TYR A 93 4.75 -17.24 -11.11
CA TYR A 93 3.48 -17.21 -10.40
C TYR A 93 2.57 -16.10 -10.93
N MET A 94 3.06 -14.87 -11.03
CA MET A 94 2.26 -13.74 -11.55
C MET A 94 1.81 -13.97 -13.00
N ASN A 95 2.65 -14.59 -13.82
CA ASN A 95 2.26 -14.99 -15.17
C ASN A 95 1.11 -15.99 -15.18
N SER A 96 1.12 -17.00 -14.29
CA SER A 96 0.00 -17.94 -14.14
C SER A 96 -1.30 -17.23 -13.74
N GLN A 97 -1.22 -16.09 -13.05
CA GLN A 97 -2.34 -15.23 -12.68
C GLN A 97 -2.75 -14.22 -13.78
N GLY A 98 -2.23 -14.37 -15.00
CA GLY A 98 -2.58 -13.54 -16.16
C GLY A 98 -1.84 -12.20 -16.25
N TRP A 99 -0.78 -12.01 -15.45
CA TRP A 99 0.08 -10.83 -15.57
C TRP A 99 1.13 -11.00 -16.67
N ILE A 100 1.47 -9.89 -17.32
CA ILE A 100 2.41 -9.79 -18.42
C ILE A 100 3.56 -8.87 -18.00
N LEU A 101 4.79 -9.33 -18.18
CA LEU A 101 5.99 -8.53 -17.90
C LEU A 101 6.08 -7.34 -18.86
N VAL A 102 6.28 -6.14 -18.32
CA VAL A 102 6.46 -4.89 -19.08
C VAL A 102 7.93 -4.50 -19.10
N SER A 103 8.55 -4.46 -17.93
CA SER A 103 9.95 -4.09 -17.77
C SER A 103 10.53 -4.68 -16.49
N SER A 104 11.86 -4.80 -16.45
CA SER A 104 12.59 -5.26 -15.27
C SER A 104 13.91 -4.53 -15.11
N ASN A 105 14.34 -4.37 -13.86
CA ASN A 105 15.65 -3.87 -13.49
C ASN A 105 16.21 -4.74 -12.36
N SER A 106 17.47 -5.13 -12.47
CA SER A 106 18.20 -5.90 -11.47
C SER A 106 19.49 -5.19 -11.08
N THR A 107 19.71 -5.08 -9.78
CA THR A 107 20.99 -4.73 -9.15
C THR A 107 21.42 -5.87 -8.23
N ASP A 108 22.62 -5.77 -7.64
CA ASP A 108 23.23 -6.84 -6.83
C ASP A 108 22.31 -7.43 -5.75
N ASN A 109 21.51 -6.58 -5.09
CA ASN A 109 20.64 -6.99 -3.98
C ASN A 109 19.16 -6.73 -4.24
N ARG A 110 18.77 -6.28 -5.43
CA ARG A 110 17.38 -5.92 -5.71
C ARG A 110 16.99 -6.24 -7.14
N PHE A 111 15.89 -6.97 -7.26
CA PHE A 111 15.20 -7.16 -8.52
C PHE A 111 13.86 -6.43 -8.46
N THR A 112 13.51 -5.73 -9.53
CA THR A 112 12.22 -5.07 -9.70
C THR A 112 11.66 -5.38 -11.07
N ALA A 113 10.35 -5.61 -11.13
CA ALA A 113 9.65 -5.80 -12.39
C ALA A 113 8.30 -5.09 -12.39
N VAL A 114 8.01 -4.36 -13.45
CA VAL A 114 6.68 -3.82 -13.72
C VAL A 114 5.93 -4.86 -14.55
N ILE A 115 4.73 -5.22 -14.08
CA ILE A 115 3.84 -6.17 -14.72
C ILE A 115 2.48 -5.52 -14.94
N LYS A 116 1.75 -5.99 -15.96
CA LYS A 116 0.40 -5.51 -16.26
C LYS A 116 -0.58 -6.63 -16.60
N ARG A 117 -1.87 -6.37 -16.41
CA ARG A 117 -2.95 -7.21 -16.94
C ARG A 117 -4.15 -6.35 -17.32
N LYS A 118 -5.07 -6.87 -18.14
CA LYS A 118 -6.31 -6.16 -18.48
C LYS A 118 -7.21 -6.04 -17.24
N VAL A 119 -7.90 -4.90 -17.09
CA VAL A 119 -9.00 -4.77 -16.12
C VAL A 119 -10.17 -5.59 -16.65
N VAL A 120 -10.62 -6.57 -15.87
CA VAL A 120 -11.89 -7.26 -16.15
C VAL A 120 -12.99 -6.37 -15.61
N VAL A 121 -13.70 -5.68 -16.51
CA VAL A 121 -14.96 -5.01 -16.14
C VAL A 121 -16.01 -6.09 -16.02
N ASN A 122 -16.28 -6.53 -14.80
CA ASN A 122 -17.44 -7.38 -14.54
C ASN A 122 -18.69 -6.51 -14.71
N ASN A 123 -19.29 -6.56 -15.90
CA ASN A 123 -20.66 -6.08 -16.09
C ASN A 123 -21.61 -7.04 -15.39
N SER A 124 -21.69 -6.98 -14.06
CA SER A 124 -22.83 -7.50 -13.32
C SER A 124 -24.05 -6.67 -13.70
N LYS A 125 -24.92 -7.27 -14.52
CA LYS A 125 -26.31 -6.83 -14.76
C LYS A 125 -27.09 -6.78 -13.45
#